data_AF-A4CU50-F1
#
_entry.id   AF-A4CU50-F1
#
_cell.length_a   1.000
_cell.length_b   1.000
_cell.length_c   1.000
_cell.angle_alpha   90.00
_cell.angle_beta   90.00
_cell.angle_gamma   90.00
#
_symmetry.space_group_name_H-M   'P 1'
#
loop_
_entity.id
_entity.type
_entity.pdbx_description
1 polymer ?
#
loop_
_entity_poly.entity_id
_entity_poly.type
_entity_poly.pdbx_seq_one_letter_code
_entity_poly.pdbx_strand_id
1 'polypeptide(L)'
;MLPNWLTGSTGTREQGDGVERHVVLGSPLKAPLMEDQEEIIFGCGCFWGAEKGFWRLPGVISTSVGYAGGETDHPSYDQVCSGRTGHTEVVRVVWSSPAIDVSDLLKLFWECHDPTQGDRQGNDCGSQYRSAIYTTNARQIERVQASREWYQNALSAAGRGAITTEIAADRPYYFAESYHQQYLARPGSRPYCSAMPTGVTLGAFEGAEYRLPAKVWTHYDWSISHCVLRGDNSPINLNP
;
A
#
# COMPACT_ATOMS: atom_id res chain seq x y z
N MET A 1 19.39 25.89 2.43
CA MET A 1 19.66 25.12 1.19
C MET A 1 18.90 23.82 1.30
N LEU A 2 18.00 23.53 0.36
CA LEU A 2 17.23 22.28 0.36
C LEU A 2 18.17 21.09 0.05
N PRO A 3 17.94 19.90 0.63
CA PRO A 3 18.71 18.69 0.30
C PRO A 3 18.73 18.38 -1.21
N ASN A 4 19.83 17.85 -1.73
CA ASN A 4 19.98 17.57 -3.19
C ASN A 4 18.95 16.60 -3.78
N TRP A 5 18.29 15.77 -2.95
CA TRP A 5 17.22 14.88 -3.39
C TRP A 5 15.87 15.60 -3.58
N LEU A 6 15.73 16.83 -3.07
CA LEU A 6 14.58 17.73 -3.30
C LEU A 6 14.75 18.60 -4.56
N THR A 7 15.94 18.64 -5.16
CA THR A 7 16.25 19.53 -6.30
C THR A 7 16.52 18.78 -7.61
N GLY A 8 16.24 17.48 -7.66
CA GLY A 8 16.34 16.69 -8.91
C GLY A 8 17.76 16.50 -9.44
N SER A 9 18.79 16.66 -8.61
CA SER A 9 20.19 16.44 -9.00
C SER A 9 20.59 14.97 -8.76
N THR A 10 20.42 14.13 -9.78
CA THR A 10 20.87 12.73 -9.78
C THR A 10 22.40 12.68 -9.93
N GLY A 11 23.11 12.71 -8.82
CA GLY A 11 24.55 12.51 -8.78
C GLY A 11 24.93 11.33 -7.90
N THR A 12 24.90 10.10 -8.43
CA THR A 12 25.94 9.06 -8.24
C THR A 12 25.61 7.77 -9.01
N ARG A 13 26.42 7.52 -10.07
CA ARG A 13 26.76 6.24 -10.72
C ARG A 13 25.67 5.15 -10.79
N GLU A 14 24.95 5.11 -11.91
CA GLU A 14 24.37 3.86 -12.43
C GLU A 14 25.40 3.19 -13.37
N GLN A 15 26.08 2.17 -12.87
CA GLN A 15 26.44 1.03 -13.72
C GLN A 15 25.32 0.01 -13.53
N GLY A 16 24.36 0.03 -14.44
CA GLY A 16 23.17 -0.82 -14.46
C GLY A 16 22.43 -0.53 -15.76
N ASP A 17 21.77 -1.54 -16.30
CA ASP A 17 20.96 -1.59 -17.53
C ASP A 17 19.88 -0.49 -17.77
N GLY A 18 19.87 0.61 -17.01
CA GLY A 18 18.87 1.68 -17.07
C GLY A 18 17.52 1.29 -16.45
N VAL A 19 17.43 0.13 -15.79
CA VAL A 19 16.21 -0.38 -15.18
C VAL A 19 16.08 0.11 -13.75
N GLU A 20 15.04 0.89 -13.47
CA GLU A 20 14.71 1.33 -12.12
C GLU A 20 14.30 0.12 -11.25
N ARG A 21 15.02 -0.10 -10.14
CA ARG A 21 14.84 -1.24 -9.25
C ARG A 21 14.31 -0.82 -7.89
N HIS A 22 13.51 -1.71 -7.31
CA HIS A 22 13.01 -1.57 -5.96
C HIS A 22 14.17 -1.51 -4.96
N VAL A 23 14.23 -0.45 -4.15
CA VAL A 23 15.37 -0.19 -3.24
C VAL A 23 15.61 -1.34 -2.26
N VAL A 24 14.53 -1.96 -1.75
CA VAL A 24 14.60 -3.08 -0.79
C VAL A 24 14.63 -4.46 -1.47
N LEU A 25 13.64 -4.77 -2.31
CA LEU A 25 13.44 -6.10 -2.92
C LEU A 25 14.34 -6.36 -4.15
N GLY A 26 14.97 -5.33 -4.74
CA GLY A 26 15.87 -5.45 -5.89
C GLY A 26 15.19 -5.79 -7.24
N SER A 27 13.88 -6.05 -7.22
CA SER A 27 13.08 -6.36 -8.41
C SER A 27 12.88 -5.13 -9.30
N PRO A 28 12.79 -5.28 -10.63
CA PRO A 28 12.45 -4.16 -11.51
C PRO A 28 11.06 -3.60 -11.22
N LEU A 29 10.92 -2.29 -11.03
CA LEU A 29 9.62 -1.68 -10.67
C LEU A 29 8.57 -1.80 -11.77
N LYS A 30 9.01 -1.79 -13.04
CA LYS A 30 8.17 -1.74 -14.24
C LYS A 30 8.22 -3.04 -15.05
N ALA A 31 8.64 -4.15 -14.44
CA ALA A 31 8.58 -5.44 -15.12
C ALA A 31 7.12 -5.83 -15.42
N PRO A 32 6.86 -6.47 -16.58
CA PRO A 32 5.58 -7.11 -16.82
C PRO A 32 5.36 -8.24 -15.81
N LEU A 33 4.10 -8.52 -15.48
CA LEU A 33 3.75 -9.64 -14.60
C LEU A 33 4.13 -10.97 -15.26
N MET A 34 4.70 -11.86 -14.45
CA MET A 34 4.90 -13.27 -14.83
C MET A 34 3.63 -14.08 -14.54
N GLU A 35 3.54 -15.30 -15.09
CA GLU A 35 2.36 -16.16 -14.98
C GLU A 35 1.99 -16.52 -13.52
N ASP A 36 2.99 -16.60 -12.64
CA ASP A 36 2.82 -16.90 -11.22
C ASP A 36 2.63 -15.64 -10.35
N GLN A 37 2.49 -14.46 -10.97
CA GLN A 37 2.38 -13.19 -10.28
C GLN A 37 0.98 -12.58 -10.42
N GLU A 38 0.55 -11.94 -9.35
CA GLU A 38 -0.66 -11.14 -9.35
C GLU A 38 -0.36 -9.73 -8.85
N GLU A 39 -1.26 -8.80 -9.18
CA GLU A 39 -1.19 -7.43 -8.70
C GLU A 39 -2.55 -6.92 -8.21
N ILE A 40 -2.49 -5.97 -7.28
CA ILE A 40 -3.62 -5.24 -6.72
C ILE A 40 -3.12 -3.87 -6.25
N ILE A 41 -4.03 -2.89 -6.19
CA ILE A 41 -3.71 -1.51 -5.81
C ILE A 41 -4.49 -1.13 -4.55
N PHE A 42 -3.79 -0.58 -3.56
CA PHE A 42 -4.35 -0.18 -2.27
C PHE A 42 -4.10 1.31 -1.97
N GLY A 43 -5.14 2.02 -1.54
CA GLY A 43 -5.05 3.37 -0.96
C GLY A 43 -5.28 3.32 0.55
N CYS A 44 -4.29 3.76 1.33
CA CYS A 44 -4.32 3.70 2.81
C CYS A 44 -3.93 5.05 3.44
N GLY A 45 -4.21 6.16 2.76
CA GLY A 45 -3.63 7.48 3.08
C GLY A 45 -2.24 7.66 2.45
N CYS A 46 -1.33 8.32 3.17
CA CYS A 46 0.04 8.54 2.73
C CYS A 46 0.70 7.21 2.31
N PHE A 47 1.05 7.12 1.03
CA PHE A 47 1.55 5.90 0.42
C PHE A 47 2.93 5.44 0.94
N TRP A 48 3.72 6.30 1.60
CA TRP A 48 5.08 5.95 2.03
C TRP A 48 5.07 4.91 3.14
N GLY A 49 4.22 5.10 4.14
CA GLY A 49 4.02 4.15 5.22
C GLY A 49 3.29 2.90 4.75
N ALA A 50 2.29 3.07 3.88
CA ALA A 50 1.53 1.95 3.30
C ALA A 50 2.45 1.02 2.49
N GLU A 51 3.29 1.58 1.63
CA GLU A 51 4.24 0.82 0.81
C GLU A 51 5.19 0.00 1.68
N LYS A 52 5.70 0.61 2.76
CA LYS A 52 6.52 -0.08 3.77
C LYS A 52 5.79 -1.25 4.41
N GLY A 53 4.50 -1.10 4.68
CA GLY A 53 3.67 -2.18 5.18
C GLY A 53 3.73 -3.40 4.25
N PHE A 54 3.48 -3.16 2.96
CA PHE A 54 3.34 -4.22 1.95
C PHE A 54 4.66 -4.87 1.55
N TRP A 55 5.74 -4.11 1.26
CA TRP A 55 6.99 -4.73 0.79
C TRP A 55 7.62 -5.66 1.83
N ARG A 56 7.24 -5.50 3.11
CA ARG A 56 7.75 -6.33 4.20
C ARG A 56 7.12 -7.72 4.24
N LEU A 57 5.97 -7.93 3.60
CA LEU A 57 5.29 -9.22 3.62
C LEU A 57 6.08 -10.27 2.82
N PRO A 58 6.33 -11.46 3.38
CA PRO A 58 6.93 -12.56 2.64
C PRO A 58 6.07 -12.91 1.41
N GLY A 59 6.71 -13.13 0.26
CA GLY A 59 6.00 -13.44 -1.00
C GLY A 59 5.63 -12.22 -1.84
N VAL A 60 5.76 -11.00 -1.31
CA VAL A 60 5.71 -9.77 -2.13
C VAL A 60 7.01 -9.65 -2.92
N ILE A 61 6.86 -9.45 -4.24
CA ILE A 61 7.96 -9.41 -5.21
C ILE A 61 8.37 -7.97 -5.49
N SER A 62 7.40 -7.06 -5.59
CA SER A 62 7.64 -5.65 -5.84
C SER A 62 6.49 -4.81 -5.29
N THR A 63 6.79 -3.58 -4.88
CA THR A 63 5.79 -2.54 -4.65
C THR A 63 6.18 -1.27 -5.40
N SER A 64 5.20 -0.46 -5.76
CA SER A 64 5.44 0.89 -6.25
C SER A 64 4.34 1.82 -5.81
N VAL A 65 4.67 3.09 -5.59
CA VAL A 65 3.70 4.12 -5.22
C VAL A 65 3.27 4.96 -6.41
N GLY A 66 2.03 5.41 -6.39
CA GLY A 66 1.44 6.12 -7.52
C GLY A 66 0.08 6.71 -7.22
N TYR A 67 -0.63 7.03 -8.30
CA TYR A 67 -1.91 7.72 -8.31
C TYR A 67 -2.92 6.92 -9.12
N ALA A 68 -4.11 6.67 -8.57
CA ALA A 68 -5.18 5.94 -9.24
C ALA A 68 -6.57 6.40 -8.77
N GLY A 69 -7.61 6.06 -9.54
CA GLY A 69 -9.01 6.37 -9.23
C GLY A 69 -9.48 7.80 -9.50
N GLY A 70 -8.64 8.63 -10.13
CA GLY A 70 -9.02 9.96 -10.62
C GLY A 70 -9.23 9.99 -12.13
N GLU A 71 -9.35 11.20 -12.67
CA GLU A 71 -9.67 11.46 -14.08
C GLU A 71 -8.49 12.07 -14.86
N THR A 72 -7.46 12.58 -14.18
CA THR A 72 -6.33 13.24 -14.84
C THR A 72 -5.28 12.23 -15.28
N ASP A 73 -4.96 12.20 -16.56
CA ASP A 73 -3.90 11.32 -17.07
C ASP A 73 -2.51 11.83 -16.65
N HIS A 74 -1.64 10.90 -16.25
CA HIS A 74 -0.25 11.15 -15.86
C HIS A 74 -0.07 12.35 -14.88
N PRO A 75 -0.79 12.38 -13.74
CA PRO A 75 -0.73 13.53 -12.85
C PRO A 75 0.61 13.56 -12.09
N SER A 76 1.14 14.77 -11.83
CA SER A 76 2.26 14.96 -10.90
C SER A 76 1.79 14.99 -9.45
N TYR A 77 2.72 14.79 -8.51
CA TYR A 77 2.43 14.90 -7.08
C TYR A 77 1.75 16.23 -6.71
N ASP A 78 2.24 17.35 -7.24
CA ASP A 78 1.67 18.68 -6.98
C ASP A 78 0.23 18.82 -7.50
N GLN A 79 -0.06 18.22 -8.66
CA GLN A 79 -1.43 18.19 -9.19
C GLN A 79 -2.35 17.38 -8.30
N VAL A 80 -1.91 16.21 -7.83
CA VAL A 80 -2.68 15.38 -6.90
C VAL A 80 -2.90 16.09 -5.57
N CYS A 81 -1.87 16.74 -5.01
CA CYS A 81 -1.97 17.52 -3.78
C CYS A 81 -2.95 18.70 -3.86
N SER A 82 -3.25 19.20 -5.07
CA SER A 82 -4.27 20.23 -5.26
C SER A 82 -5.70 19.72 -5.02
N GLY A 83 -5.91 18.40 -5.00
CA GLY A 83 -7.21 17.74 -4.87
C GLY A 83 -8.07 17.76 -6.14
N ARG A 84 -7.57 18.35 -7.24
CA ARG A 84 -8.35 18.57 -8.47
C ARG A 84 -8.32 17.42 -9.45
N THR A 85 -7.46 16.42 -9.24
CA THR A 85 -7.28 15.30 -10.18
C THR A 85 -8.23 14.13 -9.91
N GLY A 86 -8.83 14.08 -8.72
CA GLY A 86 -9.63 12.96 -8.24
C GLY A 86 -8.83 11.72 -7.82
N HIS A 87 -7.51 11.70 -8.04
CA HIS A 87 -6.68 10.56 -7.69
C HIS A 87 -6.50 10.43 -6.18
N THR A 88 -6.31 9.19 -5.73
CA THR A 88 -5.77 8.87 -4.42
C THR A 88 -4.34 8.36 -4.54
N GLU A 89 -3.54 8.65 -3.52
CA GLU A 89 -2.27 7.99 -3.29
C GLU A 89 -2.52 6.50 -3.09
N VAL A 90 -1.77 5.69 -3.82
CA VAL A 90 -1.92 4.24 -3.81
C VAL A 90 -0.58 3.52 -3.86
N VAL A 91 -0.59 2.29 -3.38
CA VAL A 91 0.47 1.31 -3.49
C VAL A 91 0.01 0.22 -4.45
N ARG A 92 0.75 0.00 -5.54
CA ARG A 92 0.67 -1.20 -6.35
C ARG A 92 1.50 -2.28 -5.67
N VAL A 93 0.91 -3.45 -5.44
CA VAL A 93 1.58 -4.61 -4.82
C VAL A 93 1.59 -5.75 -5.82
N VAL A 94 2.79 -6.28 -6.10
CA VAL A 94 2.98 -7.49 -6.92
C VAL A 94 3.48 -8.61 -6.04
N TRP A 95 2.83 -9.77 -6.09
CA TRP A 95 3.19 -10.92 -5.27
C TRP A 95 3.21 -12.23 -6.05
N SER A 96 3.87 -13.24 -5.48
CA SER A 96 3.85 -14.62 -5.97
C SER A 96 2.55 -15.29 -5.53
N SER A 97 1.65 -15.60 -6.47
CA SER A 97 0.37 -16.24 -6.21
C SER A 97 0.47 -17.65 -5.61
N PRO A 98 1.57 -18.42 -5.77
CA PRO A 98 1.83 -19.60 -4.95
C PRO A 98 2.21 -19.31 -3.49
N ALA A 99 2.87 -18.18 -3.21
CA ALA A 99 3.41 -17.87 -1.89
C ALA A 99 2.36 -17.28 -0.93
N ILE A 100 1.58 -16.30 -1.40
CA ILE A 100 0.53 -15.63 -0.62
C ILE A 100 -0.75 -15.44 -1.42
N ASP A 101 -1.87 -15.32 -0.73
CA ASP A 101 -3.16 -14.99 -1.34
C ASP A 101 -3.50 -13.50 -1.13
N VAL A 102 -4.45 -12.98 -1.92
CA VAL A 102 -5.02 -11.64 -1.73
C VAL A 102 -5.59 -11.46 -0.31
N SER A 103 -6.04 -12.54 0.34
CA SER A 103 -6.51 -12.51 1.73
C SER A 103 -5.44 -12.02 2.70
N ASP A 104 -4.18 -12.44 2.52
CA ASP A 104 -3.05 -11.97 3.34
C ASP A 104 -2.85 -10.46 3.16
N LEU A 105 -2.91 -9.97 1.92
CA LEU A 105 -2.80 -8.54 1.61
C LEU A 105 -3.97 -7.73 2.19
N LEU A 106 -5.19 -8.28 2.12
CA LEU A 106 -6.39 -7.66 2.68
C LEU A 106 -6.31 -7.54 4.20
N LYS A 107 -5.72 -8.52 4.88
CA LYS A 107 -5.47 -8.42 6.33
C LYS A 107 -4.58 -7.24 6.67
N LEU A 108 -3.46 -7.08 5.96
CA LEU A 108 -2.62 -5.90 6.15
C LEU A 108 -3.39 -4.61 5.83
N PHE A 109 -4.08 -4.56 4.68
CA PHE A 109 -4.85 -3.40 4.24
C PHE A 109 -5.85 -2.94 5.32
N TRP A 110 -6.75 -3.82 5.75
CA TRP A 110 -7.82 -3.48 6.68
C TRP A 110 -7.28 -3.09 8.06
N GLU A 111 -6.19 -3.71 8.51
CA GLU A 111 -5.63 -3.47 9.85
C GLU A 111 -4.67 -2.28 9.93
N CYS A 112 -4.08 -1.83 8.82
CA CYS A 112 -3.03 -0.79 8.85
C CYS A 112 -3.54 0.66 8.83
N HIS A 113 -4.83 0.91 8.57
CA HIS A 113 -5.39 2.26 8.49
C HIS A 113 -6.82 2.32 9.05
N ASP A 114 -7.41 3.51 9.11
CA ASP A 114 -8.84 3.67 9.42
C ASP A 114 -9.65 3.81 8.12
N PRO A 115 -10.43 2.79 7.70
CA PRO A 115 -11.20 2.82 6.46
C PRO A 115 -12.51 3.60 6.59
N THR A 116 -12.79 4.27 7.71
CA THR A 116 -14.07 4.96 7.99
C THR A 116 -14.00 6.48 7.85
N GLN A 117 -12.87 7.01 7.37
CA GLN A 117 -12.56 8.44 7.43
C GLN A 117 -12.91 9.25 6.16
N GLY A 118 -13.31 8.59 5.07
CA GLY A 118 -13.63 9.24 3.79
C GLY A 118 -12.39 9.87 3.15
N ASP A 119 -12.49 11.15 2.78
CA ASP A 119 -11.41 11.94 2.18
C ASP A 119 -10.37 12.40 3.22
N ARG A 120 -9.89 11.46 4.03
CA ARG A 120 -8.92 11.68 5.10
C ARG A 120 -8.26 10.37 5.55
N GLN A 121 -7.01 10.45 5.98
CA GLN A 121 -6.38 9.44 6.81
C GLN A 121 -5.56 10.07 7.94
N GLY A 122 -6.01 9.90 9.17
CA GLY A 122 -5.42 10.54 10.34
C GLY A 122 -5.49 12.05 10.23
N ASN A 123 -4.31 12.69 10.19
CA ASN A 123 -4.19 14.14 10.04
C ASN A 123 -4.12 14.58 8.56
N ASP A 124 -3.94 13.64 7.63
CA ASP A 124 -3.86 13.94 6.20
C ASP A 124 -5.26 14.05 5.62
N CYS A 125 -5.65 15.26 5.25
CA CYS A 125 -6.99 15.59 4.78
C CYS A 125 -6.98 15.87 3.27
N GLY A 126 -7.95 15.30 2.56
CA GLY A 126 -8.11 15.43 1.12
C GLY A 126 -8.43 14.09 0.46
N SER A 127 -9.12 14.15 -0.68
CA SER A 127 -9.55 12.96 -1.44
C SER A 127 -8.37 12.12 -1.92
N GLN A 128 -7.17 12.70 -1.95
CA GLN A 128 -5.94 11.99 -2.26
C GLN A 128 -5.48 11.00 -1.18
N TYR A 129 -6.10 11.00 -0.01
CA TYR A 129 -5.76 10.13 1.12
C TYR A 129 -6.89 9.15 1.48
N ARG A 130 -7.90 9.01 0.62
CA ARG A 130 -9.04 8.13 0.87
C ARG A 130 -8.62 6.66 0.89
N SER A 131 -9.42 5.85 1.58
CA SER A 131 -9.29 4.40 1.54
C SER A 131 -9.75 3.88 0.16
N ALA A 132 -8.95 3.03 -0.48
CA ALA A 132 -9.30 2.48 -1.79
C ALA A 132 -8.70 1.09 -2.04
N ILE A 133 -9.39 0.27 -2.84
CA ILE A 133 -8.89 -1.00 -3.39
C ILE A 133 -9.26 -1.05 -4.88
N TYR A 134 -8.24 -1.19 -5.74
CA TYR A 134 -8.46 -1.43 -7.17
C TYR A 134 -7.95 -2.81 -7.55
N THR A 135 -8.90 -3.65 -7.99
CA THR A 135 -8.69 -5.05 -8.36
C THR A 135 -8.39 -5.20 -9.85
N THR A 136 -7.77 -6.32 -10.22
CA THR A 136 -7.38 -6.64 -11.62
C THR A 136 -8.10 -7.87 -12.18
N ASN A 137 -8.89 -8.57 -11.36
CA ASN A 137 -9.66 -9.72 -11.81
C ASN A 137 -10.88 -10.00 -10.91
N ALA A 138 -11.80 -10.82 -11.43
CA ALA A 138 -13.06 -11.15 -10.75
C ALA A 138 -12.86 -11.94 -9.44
N ARG A 139 -11.80 -12.75 -9.31
CA ARG A 139 -11.52 -13.47 -8.06
C ARG A 139 -11.21 -12.48 -6.93
N GLN A 140 -10.43 -11.45 -7.24
CA GLN A 140 -10.09 -10.41 -6.28
C GLN A 140 -11.31 -9.60 -5.86
N ILE A 141 -12.22 -9.23 -6.77
CA ILE A 141 -13.41 -8.45 -6.37
C ILE A 141 -14.26 -9.21 -5.36
N GLU A 142 -14.48 -10.52 -5.56
CA GLU A 142 -15.24 -11.35 -4.62
C GLU A 142 -14.59 -11.37 -3.23
N ARG A 143 -13.27 -11.58 -3.16
CA ARG A 143 -12.52 -11.58 -1.89
C ARG A 143 -12.54 -10.22 -1.20
N VAL A 144 -12.40 -9.15 -1.96
CA VAL A 144 -12.46 -7.77 -1.44
C VAL A 144 -13.83 -7.49 -0.85
N GLN A 145 -14.92 -7.82 -1.53
CA GLN A 145 -16.28 -7.60 -1.05
C GLN A 145 -16.55 -8.41 0.23
N ALA A 146 -16.21 -9.71 0.25
CA ALA A 146 -16.38 -10.56 1.42
C ALA A 146 -15.57 -10.05 2.63
N SER A 147 -14.32 -9.62 2.40
CA SER A 147 -13.49 -9.04 3.47
C SER A 147 -14.05 -7.72 3.98
N ARG A 148 -14.61 -6.86 3.12
CA ARG A 148 -15.26 -5.60 3.51
C ARG A 148 -16.47 -5.87 4.40
N GLU A 149 -17.34 -6.79 4.00
CA GLU A 149 -18.56 -7.11 4.76
C GLU A 149 -18.22 -7.67 6.14
N TRP A 150 -17.25 -8.58 6.20
CA TRP A 150 -16.76 -9.10 7.47
C TRP A 150 -16.18 -7.98 8.34
N TYR A 151 -15.31 -7.15 7.77
CA TYR A 151 -14.62 -6.09 8.52
C TYR A 151 -15.58 -4.99 8.96
N GLN A 152 -16.61 -4.68 8.17
CA GLN A 152 -17.68 -3.76 8.55
C GLN A 152 -18.39 -4.24 9.82
N ASN A 153 -18.74 -5.53 9.89
CA ASN A 153 -19.39 -6.09 11.09
C ASN A 153 -18.47 -5.98 12.32
N ALA A 154 -17.17 -6.26 12.16
CA ALA A 154 -16.20 -6.12 13.24
C ALA A 154 -16.01 -4.66 13.68
N LEU A 155 -15.95 -3.71 12.75
CA LEU A 155 -15.91 -2.28 13.01
C LEU A 155 -17.16 -1.80 13.76
N SER A 156 -18.35 -2.20 13.30
CA SER A 156 -19.61 -1.85 13.95
C SER A 156 -19.70 -2.41 15.37
N ALA A 157 -19.25 -3.66 15.61
CA ALA A 157 -19.17 -4.24 16.94
C ALA A 157 -18.18 -3.48 17.87
N ALA A 158 -17.14 -2.89 17.29
CA ALA A 158 -16.18 -2.03 17.99
C ALA A 158 -16.64 -0.56 18.12
N GLY A 159 -17.87 -0.22 17.71
CA GLY A 159 -18.40 1.14 17.77
C GLY A 159 -17.77 2.12 16.77
N ARG A 160 -17.19 1.61 15.67
CA ARG A 160 -16.61 2.41 14.58
C ARG A 160 -17.67 2.72 13.50
N GLY A 161 -17.34 3.68 12.64
CA GLY A 161 -18.20 4.13 11.54
C GLY A 161 -18.34 3.14 10.39
N ALA A 162 -19.09 3.54 9.37
CA ALA A 162 -19.20 2.80 8.12
C ALA A 162 -17.89 2.90 7.32
N ILE A 163 -17.53 1.81 6.64
CA ILE A 163 -16.40 1.76 5.71
C ILE A 163 -16.70 2.70 4.53
N THR A 164 -15.70 3.51 4.20
CA THR A 164 -15.70 4.48 3.11
C THR A 164 -14.80 4.07 1.95
N THR A 165 -14.19 2.89 2.02
CA THR A 165 -13.27 2.36 1.02
C THR A 165 -13.92 2.30 -0.36
N GLU A 166 -13.33 3.01 -1.32
CA GLU A 166 -13.67 2.88 -2.74
C GLU A 166 -13.19 1.51 -3.24
N ILE A 167 -14.07 0.71 -3.83
CA ILE A 167 -13.72 -0.57 -4.43
C ILE A 167 -14.10 -0.53 -5.91
N ALA A 168 -13.11 -0.70 -6.77
CA ALA A 168 -13.30 -0.74 -8.22
C ALA A 168 -12.37 -1.76 -8.89
N ALA A 169 -12.60 -2.03 -10.17
CA ALA A 169 -11.72 -2.84 -11.00
C ALA A 169 -11.07 -1.98 -12.09
N ASP A 170 -9.92 -2.43 -12.60
CA ASP A 170 -9.29 -1.95 -13.84
C ASP A 170 -9.08 -0.43 -13.90
N ARG A 171 -8.70 0.17 -12.75
CA ARG A 171 -8.36 1.60 -12.69
C ARG A 171 -6.96 1.85 -13.28
N PRO A 172 -6.79 2.87 -14.13
CA PRO A 172 -5.45 3.31 -14.55
C PRO A 172 -4.58 3.64 -13.34
N TYR A 173 -3.33 3.18 -13.40
CA TYR A 173 -2.31 3.44 -12.40
C TYR A 173 -1.19 4.28 -13.01
N TYR A 174 -0.90 5.42 -12.37
CA TYR A 174 0.19 6.30 -12.75
C TYR A 174 1.29 6.23 -11.69
N PHE A 175 2.50 5.86 -12.08
CA PHE A 175 3.65 5.88 -11.17
C PHE A 175 3.89 7.29 -10.64
N ALA A 176 4.09 7.41 -9.33
CA ALA A 176 4.64 8.62 -8.74
C ALA A 176 6.13 8.75 -9.11
N GLU A 177 6.67 9.95 -8.91
CA GLU A 177 8.06 10.28 -9.18
C GLU A 177 9.03 9.36 -8.41
N SER A 178 10.23 9.13 -8.97
CA SER A 178 11.21 8.16 -8.44
C SER A 178 11.62 8.42 -6.99
N TYR A 179 11.57 9.69 -6.54
CA TYR A 179 11.88 10.06 -5.16
C TYR A 179 10.80 9.60 -4.16
N HIS A 180 9.57 9.31 -4.60
CA HIS A 180 8.53 8.71 -3.76
C HIS A 180 8.70 7.20 -3.60
N GLN A 181 9.29 6.52 -4.60
CA GLN A 181 9.46 5.06 -4.60
C GLN A 181 10.37 4.61 -3.45
N GLN A 182 9.83 3.76 -2.58
CA GLN A 182 10.49 3.24 -1.37
C GLN A 182 11.09 4.35 -0.49
N TYR A 183 10.39 5.49 -0.39
CA TYR A 183 10.88 6.69 0.29
C TYR A 183 11.47 6.41 1.68
N LEU A 184 10.78 5.65 2.53
CA LEU A 184 11.23 5.33 3.90
C LEU A 184 12.44 4.39 3.98
N ALA A 185 12.80 3.74 2.87
CA ALA A 185 14.03 2.93 2.77
C ALA A 185 15.25 3.77 2.37
N ARG A 186 15.04 4.97 1.82
CA ARG A 186 16.15 5.82 1.34
C ARG A 186 16.86 6.52 2.50
N PRO A 187 18.20 6.63 2.46
CA PRO A 187 18.97 7.37 3.45
C PRO A 187 18.51 8.84 3.55
N GLY A 188 18.34 9.33 4.78
CA GLY A 188 17.95 10.72 5.04
C GLY A 188 16.47 11.05 4.79
N SER A 189 15.63 10.04 4.54
CA SER A 189 14.18 10.22 4.47
C SER A 189 13.60 10.67 5.82
N ARG A 190 12.56 11.51 5.75
CA ARG A 190 11.81 11.89 6.94
C ARG A 190 10.88 10.74 7.33
N PRO A 191 10.89 10.26 8.58
CA PRO A 191 9.93 9.24 9.00
C PRO A 191 8.53 9.84 9.00
N TYR A 192 7.71 9.45 8.03
CA TYR A 192 6.34 9.94 7.87
C TYR A 192 5.39 8.84 7.44
N CYS A 193 4.22 8.80 8.07
CA CYS A 193 3.16 7.84 7.80
C CYS A 193 1.83 8.41 8.34
N SER A 194 0.76 8.33 7.56
CA SER A 194 -0.58 8.76 7.96
C SER A 194 -1.34 7.70 8.76
N ALA A 195 -0.84 6.46 8.81
CA ALA A 195 -1.55 5.30 9.34
C ALA A 195 -2.08 5.55 10.77
N MET A 196 -3.39 5.48 10.90
CA MET A 196 -4.12 5.50 12.17
C MET A 196 -4.99 4.25 12.26
N PRO A 197 -4.43 3.07 12.57
CA PRO A 197 -5.19 1.82 12.67
C PRO A 197 -6.39 1.92 13.63
N THR A 198 -7.46 1.20 13.32
CA THR A 198 -8.66 1.16 14.18
C THR A 198 -8.48 0.29 15.43
N GLY A 199 -7.47 -0.59 15.42
CA GLY A 199 -7.26 -1.65 16.40
C GLY A 199 -8.14 -2.89 16.18
N VAL A 200 -8.98 -2.90 15.14
CA VAL A 200 -9.82 -4.06 14.78
C VAL A 200 -9.03 -4.98 13.85
N THR A 201 -9.10 -6.29 14.11
CA THR A 201 -8.40 -7.31 13.32
C THR A 201 -9.32 -7.96 12.30
N LEU A 202 -8.79 -8.31 11.13
CA LEU A 202 -9.47 -9.11 10.12
C LEU A 202 -9.29 -10.60 10.44
N GLY A 203 -10.41 -11.27 10.68
CA GLY A 203 -10.50 -12.72 10.83
C GLY A 203 -10.81 -13.42 9.51
N ALA A 204 -11.08 -14.72 9.59
CA ALA A 204 -11.50 -15.51 8.43
C ALA A 204 -12.87 -15.03 7.90
N PHE A 205 -12.90 -14.73 6.61
CA PHE A 205 -14.10 -14.37 5.84
C PHE A 205 -14.34 -15.40 4.73
N GLU A 206 -15.48 -15.31 4.05
CA GLU A 206 -15.84 -16.25 2.99
C GLU A 206 -14.80 -16.29 1.87
N GLY A 207 -14.30 -17.49 1.58
CA GLY A 207 -13.27 -17.71 0.56
C GLY A 207 -11.85 -17.32 0.96
N ALA A 208 -11.60 -16.84 2.19
CA ALA A 208 -10.26 -16.45 2.61
C ALA A 208 -9.26 -17.62 2.57
N GLU A 209 -8.11 -17.41 1.94
CA GLU A 209 -7.03 -18.40 1.80
C GLU A 209 -5.71 -17.87 2.38
N TYR A 210 -5.70 -17.52 3.67
CA TYR A 210 -4.47 -17.05 4.34
C TYR A 210 -3.33 -18.06 4.23
N ARG A 211 -2.18 -17.63 3.72
CA ARG A 211 -0.98 -18.47 3.59
C ARG A 211 0.13 -18.05 4.54
N LEU A 212 0.13 -16.78 4.99
CA LEU A 212 1.15 -16.29 5.90
C LEU A 212 0.92 -16.82 7.32
N PRO A 213 1.97 -17.33 7.99
CA PRO A 213 1.85 -17.82 9.36
C PRO A 213 1.60 -16.66 10.33
N ALA A 214 0.91 -16.95 11.43
CA ALA A 214 0.51 -15.95 12.43
C ALA A 214 1.68 -15.06 12.94
N LYS A 215 2.89 -15.61 13.00
CA LYS A 215 4.12 -14.90 13.40
C LYS A 215 4.49 -13.72 12.50
N VAL A 216 4.03 -13.68 11.25
CA VAL A 216 4.25 -12.51 10.38
C VAL A 216 3.56 -11.29 10.97
N TRP A 217 2.34 -11.46 11.49
CA TRP A 217 1.51 -10.38 12.00
C TRP A 217 2.04 -9.79 13.31
N THR A 218 2.91 -10.50 14.05
CA THR A 218 3.56 -9.96 15.26
C THR A 218 4.62 -8.90 14.96
N HIS A 219 5.00 -8.72 13.69
CA HIS A 219 5.88 -7.63 13.26
C HIS A 219 5.15 -6.29 13.04
N TYR A 220 3.84 -6.28 13.23
CA TYR A 220 3.00 -5.10 13.16
C TYR A 220 2.24 -4.92 14.48
N ASP A 221 2.31 -3.72 15.06
CA ASP A 221 1.56 -3.37 16.27
C ASP A 221 0.54 -2.29 15.95
N TRP A 222 -0.69 -2.72 15.67
CA TRP A 222 -1.79 -1.83 15.30
C TRP A 222 -2.37 -1.03 16.47
N SER A 223 -1.90 -1.26 17.71
CA SER A 223 -2.28 -0.40 18.85
C SER A 223 -1.56 0.95 18.82
N ILE A 224 -0.55 1.09 17.96
CA ILE A 224 0.33 2.24 17.86
C ILE A 224 0.07 2.99 16.55
N SER A 225 -0.23 4.29 16.64
CA SER A 225 -0.26 5.17 15.47
C SER A 225 1.09 5.17 14.74
N HIS A 226 1.06 5.14 13.42
CA HIS A 226 2.25 5.13 12.56
C HIS A 226 3.19 3.92 12.81
N CYS A 227 2.63 2.78 13.23
CA CYS A 227 3.40 1.60 13.66
C CYS A 227 4.45 1.14 12.65
N VAL A 228 4.16 1.24 11.35
CA VAL A 228 5.08 0.86 10.26
C VAL A 228 6.39 1.65 10.28
N LEU A 229 6.44 2.83 10.92
CA LEU A 229 7.68 3.58 11.09
C LEU A 229 8.63 2.93 12.09
N ARG A 230 8.14 2.13 13.03
CA ARG A 230 8.94 1.50 14.10
C ARG A 230 9.57 0.17 13.68
N GLY A 231 9.08 -0.44 12.59
CA GLY A 231 9.62 -1.69 12.06
C GLY A 231 10.88 -1.49 11.20
N ASP A 232 11.66 -2.55 11.02
CA ASP A 232 12.74 -2.60 10.03
C ASP A 232 12.18 -2.36 8.61
N ASN A 233 13.00 -1.80 7.71
CA ASN A 233 12.71 -1.76 6.28
C ASN A 233 12.86 -3.13 5.62
N SER A 234 13.61 -4.07 6.21
CA SER A 234 13.81 -5.40 5.62
C SER A 234 12.51 -6.22 5.54
N PRO A 235 12.36 -7.10 4.53
CA PRO A 235 11.30 -8.10 4.50
C PRO A 235 11.32 -9.00 5.73
N ILE A 236 10.14 -9.42 6.18
CA ILE A 236 10.01 -10.34 7.31
C ILE A 236 10.56 -11.69 6.88
N ASN A 237 11.50 -12.23 7.65
CA ASN A 237 12.06 -13.55 7.38
C ASN A 237 11.17 -14.64 8.02
N LEU A 238 10.78 -15.64 7.23
CA LEU A 238 10.03 -16.79 7.73
C LEU A 238 10.92 -17.83 8.41
N ASN A 239 12.23 -17.79 8.19
CA ASN A 239 13.20 -18.68 8.83
C ASN A 239 14.07 -17.87 9.80
N PRO A 240 14.15 -18.24 11.09
CA PRO A 240 14.99 -17.56 12.07
C PRO A 240 16.49 -17.68 11.77
#